data_AF-A0A7S2KXL2-F1
#
_entry.id   AF-A0A7S2KXL2-F1
#
_cell.length_a   1.000
_cell.length_b   1.000
_cell.length_c   1.000
_cell.angle_alpha   90.00
_cell.angle_beta   90.00
_cell.angle_gamma   90.00
#
_symmetry.space_group_name_H-M   'P 1'
#
loop_
_entity.id
_entity.type
_entity.pdbx_description
1 polymer ?
#
loop_
_entity_poly.entity_id
_entity_poly.type
_entity_poly.pdbx_seq_one_letter_code
_entity_poly.pdbx_strand_id
1 'polypeptide(L)'
;IHEYGRKGTATEEEMQRCIDSLADAVSVIESNVAPVRRMLSFLEDNFDPMKAEPEFSLKLSSSSFSPSRGVSAFSSYNSMNRFGFGGGGDSSGPTLSHNHPTQYTFVRQSLKLWCKVQENMHRLWVCADDDLLSTTHGYSLWNTGQGLNRVQTCPRVAKVMHTLLGETRTESSAAWVGLSVVHLGDRDVPNALIFIDKYTQIPRFLQPIVSFIDSIPKLCEDQHVADYIEDEFGGERRLKMLVLSDYFKHGFDGSGDDGGSCIDGRLTSSWNWTSRVAKKRYYNILMMSGFQGFDGDFK
;
A
#
# COMPACT_ATOMS: atom_id res chain seq x y z
N ILE A 1 -35.20 -0.53 24.10
CA ILE A 1 -34.47 -1.79 24.36
C ILE A 1 -35.15 -2.84 23.48
N HIS A 2 -34.63 -3.06 22.27
CA HIS A 2 -35.24 -4.01 21.34
C HIS A 2 -34.90 -5.43 21.79
N GLU A 3 -35.96 -6.23 21.89
CA GLU A 3 -36.05 -7.57 22.43
C GLU A 3 -35.36 -8.58 21.50
N TYR A 4 -34.04 -8.73 21.61
CA TYR A 4 -33.32 -9.86 20.99
C TYR A 4 -33.51 -11.10 21.85
N GLY A 5 -34.66 -11.76 21.71
CA GLY A 5 -34.99 -12.90 22.55
C GLY A 5 -36.08 -13.79 21.97
N ARG A 6 -35.92 -14.28 20.74
CA ARG A 6 -36.72 -15.44 20.32
C ARG A 6 -36.08 -16.70 20.89
N LYS A 7 -36.69 -17.23 21.96
CA LYS A 7 -36.41 -18.59 22.47
C LYS A 7 -36.87 -19.60 21.41
N GLY A 8 -36.00 -19.91 20.45
CA GLY A 8 -36.17 -20.96 19.46
C GLY A 8 -34.79 -21.43 19.01
N THR A 9 -34.62 -22.73 18.79
CA THR A 9 -33.43 -23.27 18.11
C THR A 9 -33.38 -22.68 16.71
N ALA A 10 -32.25 -22.09 16.31
CA ALA A 10 -32.05 -21.57 14.96
C ALA A 10 -32.41 -22.66 13.94
N THR A 11 -33.20 -22.29 12.94
CA THR A 11 -33.54 -23.20 11.83
C THR A 11 -32.29 -23.57 11.03
N GLU A 12 -32.33 -24.70 10.32
CA GLU A 12 -31.22 -25.11 9.46
C GLU A 12 -30.89 -24.04 8.42
N GLU A 13 -31.92 -23.38 7.86
CA GLU A 13 -31.77 -22.29 6.90
C GLU A 13 -31.19 -21.01 7.52
N GLU A 14 -31.47 -20.72 8.80
CA GLU A 14 -30.82 -19.60 9.52
C GLU A 14 -29.35 -19.92 9.80
N MET A 15 -29.03 -21.15 10.19
CA MET A 15 -27.64 -21.57 10.40
C MET A 15 -26.85 -21.52 9.10
N GLN A 16 -27.41 -22.03 7.99
CA GLN A 16 -26.74 -21.99 6.68
C GLN A 16 -26.48 -20.56 6.22
N ARG A 17 -27.46 -19.66 6.34
CA ARG A 17 -27.28 -18.23 5.99
C ARG A 17 -26.19 -17.55 6.84
N CYS A 18 -26.09 -17.89 8.12
CA CYS A 18 -25.01 -17.41 8.97
C CYS A 18 -23.64 -17.92 8.52
N ILE A 19 -23.54 -19.22 8.16
CA ILE A 19 -22.30 -19.82 7.64
C ILE A 19 -21.89 -19.14 6.33
N ASP A 20 -22.81 -18.97 5.39
CA ASP A 20 -22.54 -18.32 4.11
C ASP A 20 -22.07 -16.87 4.30
N SER A 21 -22.72 -16.12 5.20
CA SER A 21 -22.33 -14.74 5.52
C SER A 21 -20.93 -14.67 6.16
N LEU A 22 -20.57 -15.63 7.01
CA LEU A 22 -19.23 -15.72 7.59
C LEU A 22 -18.19 -16.10 6.53
N ALA A 23 -18.53 -17.01 5.61
CA ALA A 23 -17.65 -17.42 4.52
C ALA A 23 -17.37 -16.25 3.57
N ASP A 24 -18.39 -15.46 3.23
CA ASP A 24 -18.25 -14.25 2.41
C ASP A 24 -17.34 -13.22 3.11
N ALA A 25 -17.55 -12.97 4.40
CA ALA A 25 -16.72 -12.04 5.17
C ALA A 25 -15.24 -12.49 5.21
N VAL A 26 -15.00 -13.79 5.42
CA VAL A 26 -13.66 -14.37 5.39
C VAL A 26 -13.04 -14.26 3.99
N SER A 27 -13.81 -14.52 2.94
CA SER A 27 -13.34 -14.40 1.56
C SER A 27 -12.90 -12.98 1.21
N VAL A 28 -13.68 -11.97 1.62
CA VAL A 28 -13.32 -10.56 1.44
C VAL A 28 -12.03 -10.21 2.18
N ILE A 29 -11.91 -10.61 3.45
CA ILE A 29 -10.70 -10.36 4.24
C ILE A 29 -9.49 -11.03 3.57
N GLU A 30 -9.61 -12.31 3.18
CA GLU A 30 -8.51 -13.03 2.56
C GLU A 30 -8.11 -12.42 1.22
N SER A 31 -9.07 -11.95 0.41
CA SER A 31 -8.79 -11.24 -0.85
C SER A 31 -7.99 -9.95 -0.65
N ASN A 32 -8.21 -9.25 0.48
CA ASN A 32 -7.47 -8.03 0.82
C ASN A 32 -6.08 -8.34 1.39
N VAL A 33 -5.95 -9.42 2.15
CA VAL A 33 -4.73 -9.75 2.90
C VAL A 33 -3.74 -10.56 2.04
N ALA A 34 -4.23 -11.44 1.16
CA ALA A 34 -3.41 -12.32 0.34
C ALA A 34 -2.31 -11.60 -0.48
N PRO A 35 -2.60 -10.47 -1.18
CA PRO A 35 -1.55 -9.74 -1.89
C PRO A 35 -0.45 -9.22 -0.96
N VAL A 36 -0.83 -8.75 0.23
CA VAL A 36 0.12 -8.22 1.23
C VAL A 36 1.01 -9.32 1.78
N ARG A 37 0.42 -10.47 2.16
CA ARG A 37 1.16 -11.65 2.62
C ARG A 37 2.10 -12.16 1.54
N ARG A 38 1.65 -12.21 0.28
CA ARG A 38 2.48 -12.66 -0.85
C ARG A 38 3.68 -11.74 -1.09
N MET A 39 3.49 -10.42 -0.99
CA MET A 39 4.59 -9.46 -1.05
C MET A 39 5.56 -9.60 0.13
N LEU A 40 5.06 -9.90 1.33
CA LEU A 40 5.91 -10.20 2.48
C LEU A 40 6.74 -11.46 2.25
N SER A 41 6.15 -12.54 1.72
CA SER A 41 6.89 -13.74 1.32
C SER A 41 7.93 -13.43 0.24
N PHE A 42 7.62 -12.62 -0.77
CA PHE A 42 8.62 -12.23 -1.76
C PHE A 42 9.82 -11.49 -1.15
N LEU A 43 9.60 -10.65 -0.14
CA LEU A 43 10.70 -10.02 0.57
C LEU A 43 11.52 -11.05 1.36
N GLU A 44 10.87 -11.90 2.15
CA GLU A 44 11.52 -12.86 3.05
C GLU A 44 12.24 -13.99 2.29
N ASP A 45 11.68 -14.47 1.17
CA ASP A 45 12.21 -15.58 0.39
C ASP A 45 13.37 -15.18 -0.55
N ASN A 46 13.46 -13.90 -0.93
CA ASN A 46 14.37 -13.45 -2.00
C ASN A 46 15.43 -12.44 -1.54
N PHE A 47 15.34 -11.90 -0.32
CA PHE A 47 16.31 -10.92 0.19
C PHE A 47 16.84 -11.33 1.57
N ASP A 48 18.17 -11.38 1.71
CA ASP A 48 18.81 -11.57 3.02
C ASP A 48 18.72 -10.27 3.83
N PRO A 49 18.27 -10.31 5.11
CA PRO A 49 18.09 -9.11 5.92
C PRO A 49 19.37 -8.28 6.15
N MET A 50 20.54 -8.92 6.11
CA MET A 50 21.82 -8.31 6.48
C MET A 50 22.77 -8.15 5.29
N LYS A 51 22.75 -9.08 4.34
CA LYS A 51 23.68 -9.16 3.23
C LYS A 51 22.99 -8.84 1.90
N ALA A 52 23.27 -7.66 1.38
CA ALA A 52 22.79 -7.26 0.06
C ALA A 52 23.48 -8.06 -1.06
N GLU A 53 22.68 -8.58 -2.01
CA GLU A 53 23.18 -8.86 -3.37
C GLU A 53 23.53 -7.52 -4.04
N PRO A 54 24.74 -7.34 -4.63
CA PRO A 54 25.21 -6.04 -5.11
C PRO A 54 24.25 -5.34 -6.07
N GLU A 55 23.65 -6.10 -6.99
CA GLU A 55 22.71 -5.56 -8.00
C GLU A 55 21.31 -5.28 -7.43
N PHE A 56 20.87 -6.08 -6.45
CA PHE A 56 19.51 -6.01 -5.88
C PHE A 56 19.48 -5.40 -4.48
N SER A 57 20.51 -4.64 -4.12
CA SER A 57 20.58 -3.98 -2.82
C SER A 57 19.41 -3.01 -2.64
N LEU A 58 18.68 -3.16 -1.53
CA LEU A 58 17.61 -2.25 -1.10
C LEU A 58 18.11 -0.89 -0.55
N LYS A 59 19.41 -0.60 -0.59
CA LYS A 59 19.94 0.68 -0.11
C LYS A 59 19.28 1.87 -0.82
N LEU A 60 18.84 2.86 -0.03
CA LEU A 60 18.38 4.17 -0.46
C LEU A 60 19.45 5.22 -0.16
N SER A 61 19.76 6.05 -1.15
CA SER A 61 20.53 7.28 -0.94
C SER A 61 19.63 8.46 -1.24
N SER A 62 19.37 9.30 -0.24
CA SER A 62 18.72 10.59 -0.47
C SER A 62 19.61 11.40 -1.43
N SER A 63 19.11 11.73 -2.61
CA SER A 63 19.85 12.63 -3.50
C SER A 63 19.84 14.03 -2.90
N SER A 64 21.00 14.54 -2.47
CA SER A 64 21.22 15.97 -2.32
C SER A 64 21.16 16.60 -3.71
N PHE A 65 19.97 16.94 -4.20
CA PHE A 65 19.81 17.52 -5.53
C PHE A 65 20.22 19.01 -5.48
N SER A 66 21.30 19.34 -6.19
CA SER A 66 21.66 20.71 -6.55
C SER A 66 20.82 21.11 -7.77
N PRO A 67 20.18 22.29 -7.80
CA PRO A 67 19.24 22.63 -8.87
C PRO A 67 20.00 22.97 -10.16
N SER A 68 19.98 22.06 -11.13
CA SER A 68 20.34 22.38 -12.51
C SER A 68 19.09 22.84 -13.28
N ARG A 69 19.27 23.92 -14.05
CA ARG A 69 18.26 24.68 -14.77
C ARG A 69 17.74 23.96 -16.03
N GLY A 70 16.44 24.13 -16.31
CA GLY A 70 15.79 24.02 -17.63
C GLY A 70 15.37 22.58 -18.00
N VAL A 71 14.21 22.30 -18.58
CA VAL A 71 13.26 23.10 -19.38
C VAL A 71 11.86 22.50 -19.19
N SER A 72 10.85 23.36 -18.97
CA SER A 72 9.43 22.99 -18.99
C SER A 72 8.88 23.04 -20.42
N ALA A 73 8.22 21.97 -20.87
CA ALA A 73 7.16 22.05 -21.89
C ALA A 73 6.49 20.68 -22.06
N PHE A 74 5.39 20.44 -21.33
CA PHE A 74 4.12 19.88 -21.81
C PHE A 74 3.26 19.55 -20.58
N SER A 75 2.41 20.50 -20.19
CA SER A 75 1.32 20.29 -19.24
C SER A 75 0.02 20.54 -20.01
N SER A 76 -0.67 19.47 -20.36
CA SER A 76 -2.13 19.46 -20.51
C SER A 76 -2.60 18.03 -20.69
N TYR A 77 -3.78 17.74 -20.14
CA TYR A 77 -4.48 16.44 -20.06
C TYR A 77 -4.12 15.54 -18.87
N ASN A 78 -4.67 15.89 -17.69
CA ASN A 78 -5.38 14.88 -16.90
C ASN A 78 -6.39 15.52 -15.94
N SER A 79 -7.65 15.56 -16.37
CA SER A 79 -8.79 16.17 -15.67
C SER A 79 -9.60 15.14 -14.86
N MET A 80 -8.94 14.16 -14.23
CA MET A 80 -9.65 13.15 -13.40
C MET A 80 -9.07 12.95 -11.99
N ASN A 81 -8.02 13.68 -11.60
CA ASN A 81 -7.45 13.60 -10.24
C ASN A 81 -8.16 14.54 -9.24
N ARG A 82 -9.41 14.26 -8.90
CA ARG A 82 -10.15 15.03 -7.87
C ARG A 82 -10.12 14.42 -6.45
N PHE A 83 -9.37 13.32 -6.24
CA PHE A 83 -9.20 12.68 -4.92
C PHE A 83 -7.75 12.29 -4.61
N GLY A 84 -6.77 12.85 -5.34
CA GLY A 84 -5.35 12.60 -5.07
C GLY A 84 -4.86 13.36 -3.85
N PHE A 85 -4.64 12.66 -2.73
CA PHE A 85 -3.89 13.16 -1.59
C PHE A 85 -2.44 13.40 -2.02
N GLY A 86 -2.11 14.64 -2.33
CA GLY A 86 -0.78 15.05 -2.78
C GLY A 86 -0.67 16.55 -2.85
N GLY A 87 -0.40 17.19 -1.71
CA GLY A 87 -0.12 18.62 -1.62
C GLY A 87 1.36 18.87 -1.47
N GLY A 88 1.99 19.42 -2.51
CA GLY A 88 3.20 20.25 -2.41
C GLY A 88 4.54 19.54 -2.58
N GLY A 89 5.30 19.96 -3.60
CA GLY A 89 6.74 19.71 -3.72
C GLY A 89 7.10 18.54 -4.62
N ASP A 90 7.53 18.86 -5.84
CA ASP A 90 8.05 17.93 -6.86
C ASP A 90 9.45 17.40 -6.44
N SER A 91 9.52 16.73 -5.29
CA SER A 91 10.71 16.01 -4.85
C SER A 91 10.76 14.68 -5.59
N SER A 92 11.36 14.71 -6.78
CA SER A 92 11.36 13.58 -7.71
C SER A 92 12.22 12.39 -7.27
N GLY A 93 12.84 12.41 -6.08
CA GLY A 93 13.75 11.38 -5.59
C GLY A 93 13.41 10.87 -4.18
N PRO A 94 14.07 9.78 -3.73
CA PRO A 94 13.95 9.25 -2.37
C PRO A 94 14.14 10.32 -1.31
N THR A 95 13.18 10.45 -0.39
CA THR A 95 13.29 11.37 0.75
C THR A 95 13.96 10.68 1.94
N LEU A 96 13.97 9.34 1.96
CA LEU A 96 14.64 8.54 2.98
C LEU A 96 16.06 8.13 2.56
N SER A 97 16.93 7.98 3.57
CA SER A 97 18.29 7.46 3.42
C SER A 97 18.48 6.26 4.32
N HIS A 98 18.45 5.06 3.75
CA HIS A 98 18.55 3.79 4.46
C HIS A 98 19.65 2.92 3.86
N ASN A 99 20.45 2.24 4.70
CA ASN A 99 21.24 1.11 4.23
C ASN A 99 20.33 -0.10 3.93
N HIS A 100 20.87 -1.16 3.35
CA HIS A 100 20.08 -2.34 2.98
C HIS A 100 19.34 -2.96 4.19
N PRO A 101 19.99 -3.28 5.33
CA PRO A 101 19.28 -3.83 6.49
C PRO A 101 18.16 -2.94 7.03
N THR A 102 18.39 -1.62 7.05
CA THR A 102 17.40 -0.65 7.48
C THR A 102 16.20 -0.62 6.52
N GLN A 103 16.42 -0.62 5.20
CA GLN A 103 15.33 -0.65 4.23
C GLN A 103 14.57 -1.97 4.28
N TYR A 104 15.28 -3.11 4.34
CA TYR A 104 14.65 -4.42 4.49
C TYR A 104 13.72 -4.43 5.72
N THR A 105 14.23 -3.97 6.87
CA THR A 105 13.46 -3.91 8.12
C THR A 105 12.25 -2.98 7.98
N PHE A 106 12.44 -1.81 7.36
CA PHE A 106 11.38 -0.83 7.13
C PHE A 106 10.25 -1.40 6.25
N VAL A 107 10.58 -2.03 5.13
CA VAL A 107 9.62 -2.66 4.22
C VAL A 107 8.89 -3.81 4.93
N ARG A 108 9.64 -4.68 5.60
CA ARG A 108 9.07 -5.83 6.34
C ARG A 108 8.09 -5.40 7.42
N GLN A 109 8.45 -4.39 8.22
CA GLN A 109 7.58 -3.81 9.25
C GLN A 109 6.33 -3.18 8.62
N SER A 110 6.47 -2.50 7.48
CA SER A 110 5.34 -1.91 6.74
C SER A 110 4.36 -2.98 6.25
N LEU A 111 4.86 -4.03 5.59
CA LEU A 111 4.03 -5.13 5.07
C LEU A 111 3.33 -5.90 6.20
N LYS A 112 4.01 -6.14 7.33
CA LYS A 112 3.38 -6.75 8.52
C LYS A 112 2.27 -5.88 9.11
N LEU A 113 2.51 -4.57 9.23
CA LEU A 113 1.47 -3.65 9.67
C LEU A 113 0.28 -3.67 8.70
N TRP A 114 0.54 -3.65 7.40
CA TRP A 114 -0.51 -3.71 6.38
C TRP A 114 -1.30 -5.03 6.45
N CYS A 115 -0.66 -6.18 6.68
CA CYS A 115 -1.39 -7.44 6.92
C CYS A 115 -2.38 -7.28 8.08
N LYS A 116 -1.91 -6.81 9.24
CA LYS A 116 -2.77 -6.59 10.41
C LYS A 116 -3.90 -5.60 10.14
N VAL A 117 -3.63 -4.53 9.40
CA VAL A 117 -4.64 -3.54 9.02
C VAL A 117 -5.70 -4.16 8.10
N GLN A 118 -5.29 -4.91 7.06
CA GLN A 118 -6.22 -5.57 6.14
C GLN A 118 -7.04 -6.66 6.85
N GLU A 119 -6.43 -7.43 7.76
CA GLU A 119 -7.12 -8.42 8.62
C GLU A 119 -8.20 -7.77 9.51
N ASN A 120 -7.97 -6.52 9.93
CA ASN A 120 -8.87 -5.75 10.77
C ASN A 120 -9.72 -4.72 9.98
N MET A 121 -9.75 -4.79 8.64
CA MET A 121 -10.41 -3.76 7.83
C MET A 121 -11.90 -3.64 8.13
N HIS A 122 -12.58 -4.77 8.38
CA HIS A 122 -13.99 -4.79 8.79
C HIS A 122 -14.25 -3.99 10.09
N ARG A 123 -13.36 -4.13 11.08
CA ARG A 123 -13.44 -3.40 12.35
C ARG A 123 -13.13 -1.92 12.16
N LEU A 124 -12.17 -1.61 11.29
CA LEU A 124 -11.83 -0.24 10.93
C LEU A 124 -12.99 0.46 10.21
N TRP A 125 -13.73 -0.22 9.33
CA TRP A 125 -14.96 0.29 8.72
C TRP A 125 -16.03 0.64 9.75
N VAL A 126 -16.34 -0.26 10.67
CA VAL A 126 -17.31 0.03 11.74
C VAL A 126 -16.87 1.23 12.59
N CYS A 127 -15.58 1.29 12.96
CA CYS A 127 -15.04 2.42 13.70
C CYS A 127 -15.09 3.73 12.90
N ALA A 128 -14.88 3.65 11.58
CA ALA A 128 -14.96 4.80 10.69
C ALA A 128 -16.39 5.32 10.60
N ASP A 129 -17.38 4.46 10.43
CA ASP A 129 -18.80 4.84 10.45
C ASP A 129 -19.18 5.52 11.77
N ASP A 130 -18.79 4.93 12.90
CA ASP A 130 -19.05 5.50 14.21
C ASP A 130 -18.41 6.89 14.39
N ASP A 131 -17.20 7.10 13.86
CA ASP A 131 -16.52 8.39 13.88
C ASP A 131 -17.19 9.39 12.94
N LEU A 132 -17.51 9.02 11.71
CA LEU A 132 -18.19 9.87 10.72
C LEU A 132 -19.58 10.32 11.19
N LEU A 133 -20.29 9.45 11.90
CA LEU A 133 -21.64 9.67 12.44
C LEU A 133 -21.63 10.20 13.88
N SER A 134 -20.46 10.53 14.43
CA SER A 134 -20.34 11.01 15.80
C SER A 134 -21.21 12.24 16.06
N THR A 135 -22.10 12.16 17.04
CA THR A 135 -22.89 13.31 17.52
C THR A 135 -22.12 14.17 18.52
N THR A 136 -20.95 13.71 18.98
CA THR A 136 -20.10 14.41 19.95
C THR A 136 -18.94 15.14 19.30
N HIS A 137 -18.43 14.65 18.17
CA HIS A 137 -17.32 15.27 17.43
C HIS A 137 -17.83 15.78 16.08
N GLY A 138 -18.01 17.10 15.95
CA GLY A 138 -18.46 17.73 14.71
C GLY A 138 -17.35 17.92 13.67
N TYR A 139 -17.74 18.17 12.42
CA TYR A 139 -16.82 18.56 11.37
C TYR A 139 -16.45 20.04 11.46
N SER A 140 -15.18 20.34 11.18
CA SER A 140 -14.69 21.69 10.93
C SER A 140 -14.28 21.82 9.46
N LEU A 141 -14.70 22.88 8.80
CA LEU A 141 -14.27 23.15 7.43
C LEU A 141 -12.92 23.87 7.47
N TRP A 142 -11.88 23.23 6.96
CA TRP A 142 -10.50 23.71 7.06
C TRP A 142 -9.75 23.51 5.75
N ASN A 143 -9.00 24.52 5.30
CA ASN A 143 -8.05 24.38 4.20
C ASN A 143 -6.80 23.64 4.68
N THR A 144 -6.60 22.43 4.18
CA THR A 144 -5.50 21.53 4.59
C THR A 144 -4.21 21.74 3.78
N GLY A 145 -4.18 22.71 2.86
CA GLY A 145 -3.13 22.84 1.85
C GLY A 145 -3.38 21.96 0.61
N GLN A 146 -4.29 20.99 0.69
CA GLN A 146 -4.76 20.16 -0.43
C GLN A 146 -6.16 20.58 -0.92
N GLY A 147 -6.65 21.74 -0.46
CA GLY A 147 -8.00 22.21 -0.67
C GLY A 147 -8.82 22.27 0.62
N LEU A 148 -10.08 22.67 0.48
CA LEU A 148 -11.00 22.84 1.60
C LEU A 148 -11.64 21.49 1.95
N ASN A 149 -11.35 20.96 3.13
CA ASN A 149 -11.82 19.65 3.58
C ASN A 149 -12.69 19.76 4.84
N ARG A 150 -13.64 18.82 4.98
CA ARG A 150 -14.34 18.59 6.25
C ARG A 150 -13.46 17.74 7.15
N VAL A 151 -12.88 18.38 8.15
CA VAL A 151 -11.95 17.74 9.09
C VAL A 151 -12.71 17.31 10.35
N GLN A 152 -12.46 16.09 10.82
CA GLN A 152 -13.09 15.52 12.02
C GLN A 152 -12.13 14.57 12.71
N THR A 153 -12.03 14.64 14.04
CA THR A 153 -11.25 13.70 14.83
C THR A 153 -11.79 12.28 14.69
N CYS A 154 -10.89 11.30 14.59
CA CYS A 154 -11.26 9.88 14.41
C CYS A 154 -10.76 9.00 15.58
N PRO A 155 -11.25 9.21 16.82
CA PRO A 155 -10.67 8.57 18.00
C PRO A 155 -10.82 7.04 18.01
N ARG A 156 -11.87 6.48 17.41
CA ARG A 156 -12.05 5.02 17.37
C ARG A 156 -11.12 4.38 16.36
N VAL A 157 -11.05 4.94 15.15
CA VAL A 157 -10.08 4.49 14.14
C VAL A 157 -8.65 4.61 14.66
N ALA A 158 -8.31 5.74 15.29
CA ALA A 158 -6.98 5.99 15.86
C ALA A 158 -6.61 4.94 16.92
N LYS A 159 -7.54 4.61 17.81
CA LYS A 159 -7.33 3.59 18.84
C LYS A 159 -6.99 2.24 18.22
N VAL A 160 -7.73 1.80 17.21
CA VAL A 160 -7.47 0.53 16.51
C VAL A 160 -6.08 0.57 15.86
N MET A 161 -5.78 1.61 15.09
CA MET A 161 -4.50 1.75 14.40
C MET A 161 -3.30 1.76 15.35
N HIS A 162 -3.40 2.46 16.48
CA HIS A 162 -2.33 2.44 17.49
C HIS A 162 -2.16 1.08 18.16
N THR A 163 -3.24 0.32 18.38
CA THR A 163 -3.14 -1.07 18.85
C THR A 163 -2.39 -1.94 17.84
N LEU A 164 -2.78 -1.92 16.56
CA LEU A 164 -2.14 -2.73 15.51
C LEU A 164 -0.66 -2.35 15.32
N LEU A 165 -0.35 -1.05 15.38
CA LEU A 165 1.03 -0.57 15.35
C LEU A 165 1.84 -1.05 16.55
N GLY A 166 1.26 -0.99 17.76
CA GLY A 166 1.87 -1.50 18.98
C GLY A 166 2.21 -2.99 18.87
N GLU A 167 1.25 -3.81 18.46
CA GLU A 167 1.45 -5.24 18.22
C GLU A 167 2.55 -5.51 17.18
N THR A 168 2.51 -4.82 16.04
CA THR A 168 3.53 -4.97 14.98
C THR A 168 4.93 -4.66 15.50
N ARG A 169 5.07 -3.63 16.34
CA ARG A 169 6.34 -3.26 16.96
C ARG A 169 6.82 -4.31 17.95
N THR A 170 5.93 -4.86 18.77
CA THR A 170 6.26 -5.90 19.75
C THR A 170 6.62 -7.23 19.10
N GLU A 171 5.98 -7.60 18.00
CA GLU A 171 6.28 -8.81 17.22
C GLU A 171 7.56 -8.69 16.38
N SER A 172 8.08 -7.48 16.18
CA SER A 172 9.33 -7.25 15.46
C SER A 172 10.52 -7.56 16.36
N SER A 173 11.42 -8.42 15.90
CA SER A 173 12.70 -8.67 16.56
C SER A 173 13.70 -7.50 16.43
N ALA A 174 13.42 -6.55 15.54
CA ALA A 174 14.24 -5.37 15.29
C ALA A 174 13.54 -4.11 15.81
N ALA A 175 14.33 -3.06 16.10
CA ALA A 175 13.79 -1.75 16.44
C ALA A 175 12.90 -1.21 15.30
N TRP A 176 11.87 -0.44 15.67
CA TRP A 176 10.99 0.21 14.70
C TRP A 176 11.76 1.23 13.85
N VAL A 177 11.64 1.13 12.53
CA VAL A 177 12.27 2.06 11.59
C VAL A 177 11.22 3.02 11.04
N GLY A 178 11.46 4.33 11.11
CA GLY A 178 10.55 5.39 10.64
C GLY A 178 9.65 5.97 11.73
N LEU A 179 8.78 6.92 11.36
CA LEU A 179 7.89 7.59 12.29
C LEU A 179 6.71 6.67 12.67
N SER A 180 6.26 6.76 13.94
CA SER A 180 5.06 6.07 14.44
C SER A 180 3.79 6.92 14.32
N VAL A 181 3.84 8.00 13.54
CA VAL A 181 2.74 8.95 13.37
C VAL A 181 1.68 8.34 12.45
N VAL A 182 0.43 8.32 12.95
CA VAL A 182 -0.77 7.96 12.20
C VAL A 182 -1.59 9.25 12.06
N HIS A 183 -1.79 9.70 10.83
CA HIS A 183 -2.56 10.90 10.53
C HIS A 183 -4.05 10.59 10.53
N LEU A 184 -4.83 11.30 11.35
CA LEU A 184 -6.28 11.11 11.50
C LEU A 184 -6.95 12.37 12.05
N GLY A 185 -7.88 12.94 11.29
CA GLY A 185 -8.56 14.17 11.68
C GLY A 185 -7.66 15.41 11.59
N ASP A 186 -6.70 15.41 10.67
CA ASP A 186 -5.73 16.48 10.48
C ASP A 186 -5.64 16.91 9.01
N ARG A 187 -4.57 17.62 8.63
CA ARG A 187 -4.40 18.10 7.26
C ARG A 187 -4.15 16.97 6.24
N ASP A 188 -3.52 15.88 6.68
CA ASP A 188 -3.00 14.82 5.81
C ASP A 188 -4.04 13.70 5.65
N VAL A 189 -4.86 13.47 6.68
CA VAL A 189 -6.03 12.59 6.68
C VAL A 189 -7.19 13.32 7.38
N PRO A 190 -8.01 14.08 6.63
CA PRO A 190 -9.05 14.94 7.21
C PRO A 190 -10.11 14.23 8.06
N ASN A 191 -10.46 13.00 7.74
CA ASN A 191 -11.53 12.27 8.43
C ASN A 191 -11.40 10.76 8.17
N ALA A 192 -12.26 9.98 8.81
CA ALA A 192 -12.21 8.53 8.74
C ALA A 192 -12.54 7.97 7.33
N LEU A 193 -13.30 8.70 6.51
CA LEU A 193 -13.58 8.30 5.12
C LEU A 193 -12.29 8.31 4.30
N ILE A 194 -11.48 9.37 4.44
CA ILE A 194 -10.18 9.47 3.77
C ILE A 194 -9.22 8.38 4.25
N PHE A 195 -9.22 8.10 5.55
CA PHE A 195 -8.44 7.00 6.10
C PHE A 195 -8.80 5.67 5.43
N ILE A 196 -10.10 5.34 5.38
CA ILE A 196 -10.55 4.09 4.75
C ILE A 196 -10.18 4.05 3.28
N ASP A 197 -10.43 5.13 2.53
CA ASP A 197 -10.08 5.20 1.12
C ASP A 197 -8.60 4.91 0.90
N LYS A 198 -7.70 5.56 1.65
CA LYS A 198 -6.25 5.31 1.59
C LYS A 198 -5.91 3.84 1.82
N TYR A 199 -6.34 3.25 2.94
CA TYR A 199 -5.90 1.91 3.31
C TYR A 199 -6.56 0.78 2.50
N THR A 200 -7.71 1.02 1.88
CA THR A 200 -8.29 0.07 0.91
C THR A 200 -7.52 0.01 -0.41
N GLN A 201 -6.65 0.98 -0.70
CA GLN A 201 -5.79 0.93 -1.90
C GLN A 201 -4.67 -0.11 -1.79
N ILE A 202 -4.26 -0.54 -0.58
CA ILE A 202 -3.13 -1.46 -0.36
C ILE A 202 -3.23 -2.72 -1.24
N PRO A 203 -4.30 -3.53 -1.15
CA PRO A 203 -4.42 -4.70 -2.02
C PRO A 203 -4.46 -4.33 -3.51
N ARG A 204 -5.08 -3.19 -3.88
CA ARG A 204 -5.22 -2.77 -5.28
C ARG A 204 -3.89 -2.47 -5.95
N PHE A 205 -2.96 -1.81 -5.25
CA PHE A 205 -1.64 -1.54 -5.82
C PHE A 205 -0.66 -2.72 -5.69
N LEU A 206 -0.85 -3.63 -4.72
CA LEU A 206 0.01 -4.80 -4.55
C LEU A 206 -0.36 -5.97 -5.47
N GLN A 207 -1.66 -6.22 -5.67
CA GLN A 207 -2.14 -7.38 -6.43
C GLN A 207 -1.57 -7.47 -7.86
N PRO A 208 -1.51 -6.38 -8.65
CA PRO A 208 -0.93 -6.46 -9.98
C PRO A 208 0.55 -6.81 -10.00
N ILE A 209 1.31 -6.37 -8.99
CA ILE A 209 2.72 -6.74 -8.82
C ILE A 209 2.83 -8.23 -8.50
N VAL A 210 2.00 -8.72 -7.57
CA VAL A 210 1.94 -10.13 -7.20
C VAL A 210 1.62 -11.01 -8.40
N SER A 211 0.52 -10.70 -9.11
CA SER A 211 0.10 -11.42 -10.31
C SER A 211 1.19 -11.42 -11.37
N PHE A 212 1.88 -10.30 -11.58
CA PHE A 212 2.97 -10.23 -12.53
C PHE A 212 4.12 -11.17 -12.14
N ILE A 213 4.64 -11.07 -10.91
CA ILE A 213 5.75 -11.92 -10.44
C ILE A 213 5.42 -13.41 -10.54
N ASP A 214 4.21 -13.79 -10.11
CA ASP A 214 3.77 -15.20 -10.15
C ASP A 214 3.50 -15.70 -11.58
N SER A 215 3.23 -14.81 -12.53
CA SER A 215 3.01 -15.17 -13.94
C SER A 215 4.30 -15.36 -14.75
N ILE A 216 5.46 -14.87 -14.28
CA ILE A 216 6.72 -14.90 -15.04
C ILE A 216 7.05 -16.31 -15.57
N PRO A 217 6.99 -17.40 -14.77
CA PRO A 217 7.30 -18.73 -15.28
C PRO A 217 6.35 -19.18 -16.40
N LYS A 218 5.06 -18.84 -16.27
CA LYS A 218 4.04 -19.15 -17.27
C LYS A 218 4.24 -18.35 -18.56
N LEU A 219 4.67 -17.09 -18.47
CA LEU A 219 5.00 -16.28 -19.64
C LEU A 219 6.18 -16.88 -20.42
N CYS A 220 7.12 -17.50 -19.73
CA CYS A 220 8.28 -18.15 -20.34
C CYS A 220 7.96 -19.51 -20.98
N GLU A 221 6.73 -20.01 -20.90
CA GLU A 221 6.28 -21.16 -21.70
C GLU A 221 6.26 -20.81 -23.21
N ASP A 222 6.13 -19.53 -23.56
CA ASP A 222 6.34 -19.04 -24.92
C ASP A 222 7.84 -18.74 -25.15
N GLN A 223 8.44 -19.44 -26.11
CA GLN A 223 9.87 -19.32 -26.42
C GLN A 223 10.28 -17.90 -26.79
N HIS A 224 9.44 -17.14 -27.51
CA HIS A 224 9.78 -15.77 -27.90
C HIS A 224 9.82 -14.83 -26.71
N VAL A 225 8.94 -15.05 -25.73
CA VAL A 225 8.92 -14.29 -24.49
C VAL A 225 10.11 -14.68 -23.61
N ALA A 226 10.45 -15.98 -23.54
CA ALA A 226 11.62 -16.47 -22.82
C ALA A 226 12.92 -15.88 -23.38
N ASP A 227 13.11 -15.90 -24.71
CA ASP A 227 14.28 -15.32 -25.39
C ASP A 227 14.38 -13.81 -25.11
N TYR A 228 13.27 -13.08 -25.19
CA TYR A 228 13.22 -11.66 -24.84
C TYR A 228 13.61 -11.40 -23.38
N ILE A 229 13.14 -12.23 -22.44
CA ILE A 229 13.48 -12.10 -21.02
C ILE A 229 14.96 -12.39 -20.78
N GLU A 230 15.53 -13.39 -21.46
CA GLU A 230 16.94 -13.71 -21.39
C GLU A 230 17.80 -12.55 -21.93
N ASP A 231 17.48 -12.03 -23.11
CA ASP A 231 18.23 -10.96 -23.76
C ASP A 231 18.17 -9.62 -23.00
N GLU A 232 16.98 -9.20 -22.57
CA GLU A 232 16.80 -7.88 -21.92
C GLU A 232 17.12 -7.90 -20.41
N PHE A 233 16.81 -9.01 -19.74
CA PHE A 233 16.87 -9.09 -18.28
C PHE A 233 17.85 -10.15 -17.77
N GLY A 234 18.40 -11.05 -18.59
CA GLY A 234 19.29 -12.13 -18.11
C GLY A 234 18.53 -13.19 -17.32
N GLY A 235 17.28 -13.46 -17.72
CA GLY A 235 16.48 -14.59 -17.25
C GLY A 235 15.43 -14.25 -16.19
N GLU A 236 14.56 -15.22 -15.94
CA GLU A 236 13.38 -15.09 -15.05
C GLU A 236 13.73 -14.58 -13.65
N ARG A 237 14.76 -15.17 -13.03
CA ARG A 237 15.19 -14.78 -11.68
C ARG A 237 15.59 -13.32 -11.64
N ARG A 238 16.34 -12.85 -12.65
CA ARG A 238 16.85 -11.48 -12.68
C ARG A 238 15.74 -10.48 -12.96
N LEU A 239 14.77 -10.80 -13.84
CA LEU A 239 13.55 -10.00 -14.01
C LEU A 239 12.76 -9.88 -12.70
N LYS A 240 12.50 -11.02 -12.03
CA LYS A 240 11.83 -11.04 -10.73
C LYS A 240 12.54 -10.16 -9.69
N MET A 241 13.84 -10.33 -9.54
CA MET A 241 14.64 -9.57 -8.59
C MET A 241 14.72 -8.08 -8.94
N LEU A 242 14.78 -7.73 -10.23
CA LEU A 242 14.75 -6.35 -10.70
C LEU A 242 13.46 -5.64 -10.26
N VAL A 243 12.31 -6.29 -10.48
CA VAL A 243 10.99 -5.75 -10.14
C VAL A 243 10.83 -5.64 -8.62
N LEU A 244 11.14 -6.70 -7.88
CA LEU A 244 11.00 -6.71 -6.42
C LEU A 244 11.94 -5.70 -5.75
N SER A 245 13.20 -5.63 -6.17
CA SER A 245 14.16 -4.69 -5.60
C SER A 245 13.81 -3.24 -5.93
N ASP A 246 13.28 -2.96 -7.13
CA ASP A 246 12.78 -1.63 -7.49
C ASP A 246 11.57 -1.24 -6.64
N TYR A 247 10.59 -2.14 -6.45
CA TYR A 247 9.42 -1.86 -5.62
C TYR A 247 9.76 -1.71 -4.13
N PHE A 248 10.51 -2.64 -3.53
CA PHE A 248 10.88 -2.55 -2.12
C PHE A 248 11.80 -1.36 -1.80
N LYS A 249 12.54 -0.87 -2.80
CA LYS A 249 13.31 0.36 -2.68
C LYS A 249 12.40 1.58 -2.82
N HIS A 250 11.74 1.72 -3.97
CA HIS A 250 11.10 2.98 -4.39
C HIS A 250 9.62 3.08 -4.05
N GLY A 251 8.94 1.96 -3.76
CA GLY A 251 7.60 1.95 -3.16
C GLY A 251 7.60 2.31 -1.67
N PHE A 252 8.78 2.41 -1.05
CA PHE A 252 8.98 2.68 0.38
C PHE A 252 10.11 3.71 0.61
N ASP A 253 10.29 4.65 -0.31
CA ASP A 253 11.38 5.63 -0.28
C ASP A 253 11.01 6.99 0.30
N GLY A 254 9.77 7.13 0.77
CA GLY A 254 9.21 8.34 1.37
C GLY A 254 8.82 9.42 0.37
N SER A 255 8.83 9.13 -0.94
CA SER A 255 8.39 10.09 -1.95
C SER A 255 6.87 10.27 -1.98
N GLY A 256 6.41 11.42 -2.49
CA GLY A 256 4.99 11.73 -2.64
C GLY A 256 4.32 12.40 -1.43
N ASP A 257 5.04 12.63 -0.33
CA ASP A 257 4.53 13.30 0.87
C ASP A 257 5.64 14.05 1.66
N ASP A 258 5.25 15.05 2.45
CA ASP A 258 6.13 15.88 3.31
C ASP A 258 6.57 15.16 4.62
N GLY A 259 6.31 13.84 4.73
CA GLY A 259 6.51 13.06 5.96
C GLY A 259 6.89 11.60 5.74
N GLY A 260 7.43 11.24 4.56
CA GLY A 260 7.51 9.92 3.94
C GLY A 260 7.83 8.64 4.74
N SER A 261 8.23 8.71 6.02
CA SER A 261 8.38 7.54 6.91
C SER A 261 7.25 7.34 7.93
N CYS A 262 6.28 8.26 8.03
CA CYS A 262 5.06 8.07 8.83
C CYS A 262 4.22 6.90 8.29
N ILE A 263 3.21 6.46 9.04
CA ILE A 263 2.45 5.26 8.66
C ILE A 263 1.72 5.49 7.33
N ASP A 264 1.09 6.65 7.16
CA ASP A 264 0.41 7.04 5.92
C ASP A 264 1.40 7.34 4.78
N GLY A 265 2.59 7.86 5.11
CA GLY A 265 3.65 8.16 4.14
C GLY A 265 4.21 6.91 3.44
N ARG A 266 4.22 5.76 4.13
CA ARG A 266 4.59 4.46 3.52
C ARG A 266 3.67 4.10 2.36
N LEU A 267 2.36 4.30 2.54
CA LEU A 267 1.35 4.04 1.50
C LEU A 267 1.47 5.04 0.36
N THR A 268 1.69 6.31 0.69
CA THR A 268 1.85 7.37 -0.30
C THR A 268 3.06 7.13 -1.21
N SER A 269 4.16 6.60 -0.66
CA SER A 269 5.34 6.19 -1.45
C SER A 269 5.00 5.10 -2.46
N SER A 270 4.22 4.10 -2.05
CA SER A 270 3.80 3.00 -2.93
C SER A 270 2.89 3.50 -4.05
N TRP A 271 1.97 4.42 -3.74
CA TRP A 271 1.14 5.08 -4.75
C TRP A 271 1.94 5.98 -5.70
N ASN A 272 2.94 6.71 -5.21
CA ASN A 272 3.83 7.46 -6.08
C ASN A 272 4.62 6.53 -7.02
N TRP A 273 5.02 5.35 -6.55
CA TRP A 273 5.67 4.34 -7.39
C TRP A 273 4.74 3.84 -8.51
N THR A 274 3.47 3.55 -8.22
CA THR A 274 2.51 3.08 -9.25
C THR A 274 2.34 4.09 -10.38
N SER A 275 2.29 5.39 -10.05
CA SER A 275 2.21 6.48 -11.05
C SER A 275 3.39 6.53 -12.03
N ARG A 276 4.51 5.87 -11.68
CA ARG A 276 5.75 5.84 -12.45
C ARG A 276 5.99 4.48 -13.12
N VAL A 277 5.10 3.50 -12.97
CA VAL A 277 5.31 2.13 -13.47
C VAL A 277 5.51 2.10 -14.99
N ALA A 278 4.81 2.96 -15.73
CA ALA A 278 4.92 3.06 -17.19
C ALA A 278 6.33 3.48 -17.68
N LYS A 279 7.15 4.04 -16.79
CA LYS A 279 8.52 4.47 -17.09
C LYS A 279 9.56 3.40 -16.72
N LYS A 280 9.14 2.25 -16.17
CA LYS A 280 10.04 1.19 -15.72
C LYS A 280 10.48 0.31 -16.89
N ARG A 281 11.72 -0.18 -16.85
CA ARG A 281 12.29 -1.01 -17.91
C ARG A 281 11.51 -2.31 -18.16
N TYR A 282 10.88 -2.85 -17.12
CA TYR A 282 10.07 -4.06 -17.18
C TYR A 282 8.59 -3.79 -17.51
N TYR A 283 8.22 -2.56 -17.92
CA TYR A 283 6.82 -2.23 -18.20
C TYR A 283 6.23 -3.04 -19.36
N ASN A 284 7.01 -3.31 -20.42
CA ASN A 284 6.52 -4.09 -21.56
C ASN A 284 6.14 -5.52 -21.17
N ILE A 285 6.97 -6.20 -20.37
CA ILE A 285 6.68 -7.55 -19.90
C ILE A 285 5.56 -7.57 -18.85
N LEU A 286 5.43 -6.52 -18.03
CA LEU A 286 4.27 -6.33 -17.17
C LEU A 286 2.97 -6.22 -17.99
N MET A 287 2.97 -5.49 -19.12
CA MET A 287 1.80 -5.44 -20.01
C MET A 287 1.50 -6.81 -20.64
N MET A 288 2.53 -7.56 -21.04
CA MET A 288 2.38 -8.92 -21.56
C MET A 288 1.79 -9.90 -20.53
N SER A 289 1.97 -9.64 -19.22
CA SER A 289 1.32 -10.42 -18.16
C SER A 289 -0.18 -10.15 -18.00
N GLY A 290 -0.77 -9.31 -18.85
CA GLY A 290 -2.18 -8.92 -18.78
C GLY A 290 -2.46 -7.75 -17.84
N PHE A 291 -1.45 -6.96 -17.47
CA PHE A 291 -1.65 -5.75 -16.68
C PHE A 291 -2.51 -4.72 -17.43
N GLN A 292 -3.60 -4.28 -16.80
CA GLN A 292 -4.52 -3.28 -17.36
C GLN A 292 -4.49 -1.93 -16.60
N GLY A 293 -3.81 -1.89 -15.45
CA GLY A 293 -3.84 -0.77 -14.51
C GLY A 293 -3.99 -1.26 -13.08
N PHE A 294 -3.83 -0.35 -12.12
CA PHE A 294 -3.98 -0.65 -10.68
C PHE A 294 -5.43 -0.56 -10.20
N ASP A 295 -6.29 0.16 -10.94
CA ASP A 295 -7.72 0.29 -10.65
C ASP A 295 -8.58 -0.69 -11.49
N GLY A 296 -7.94 -1.54 -12.30
CA GLY A 296 -8.62 -2.42 -13.26
C GLY A 296 -9.23 -1.66 -14.45
N ASP A 297 -9.96 -2.39 -15.30
CA ASP A 297 -10.77 -1.79 -16.38
C ASP A 297 -12.03 -1.18 -15.77
N PHE A 298 -12.27 0.13 -15.96
CA PHE A 298 -13.60 0.71 -15.80
C PHE A 298 -14.45 0.25 -17.00
N LYS A 299 -14.95 -0.98 -16.95
CA LYS A 299 -15.92 -1.51 -17.91
C LYS A 299 -17.32 -1.52 -17.31
#